data_AF-A0A7S1B5P5-F1
#
_entry.id   AF-A0A7S1B5P5-F1
#
_cell.length_a   1.000
_cell.length_b   1.000
_cell.length_c   1.000
_cell.angle_alpha   90.00
_cell.angle_beta   90.00
_cell.angle_gamma   90.00
#
_symmetry.space_group_name_H-M   'P 1'
#
loop_
_entity.id
_entity.type
_entity.pdbx_description
1 polymer ?
#
loop_
_entity_poly.entity_id
_entity_poly.type
_entity_poly.pdbx_seq_one_letter_code
_entity_poly.pdbx_strand_id
1 'polypeptide(L)'
;VSLDQILWADVLAWQILHFITKGPNYLPPKEKMVEWLRKRIEYEMHLPKMRSKIDSNYRAAILNLGGKNATFEDIVYEEELSWWEHEESIFHFRALADTMNEADYPVDIGSFHKLNHLGERYIHFDMHDRHYYHKHSKDALTFRDLDEKDLSHISSIFTGTPAIPFRRPWMEIDDF
;
A
#
# COMPACT_ATOMS: atom_id res chain seq x y z
N VAL A 1 1.74 -10.38 1.87
CA VAL A 1 0.54 -9.57 2.17
C VAL A 1 1.06 -8.18 2.40
N SER A 2 0.62 -7.23 1.60
CA SER A 2 1.11 -5.85 1.71
C SER A 2 0.40 -5.08 2.83
N LEU A 3 1.01 -4.00 3.31
CA LEU A 3 0.49 -3.21 4.42
C LEU A 3 -0.91 -2.66 4.11
N ASP A 4 -1.12 -2.21 2.87
CA ASP A 4 -2.41 -1.71 2.39
C ASP A 4 -3.51 -2.76 2.56
N GLN A 5 -3.27 -4.03 2.24
CA GLN A 5 -4.25 -5.12 2.37
C GLN A 5 -4.68 -5.35 3.82
N ILE A 6 -3.75 -5.27 4.77
CA ILE A 6 -4.04 -5.44 6.20
C ILE A 6 -4.89 -4.27 6.69
N LEU A 7 -4.52 -3.04 6.32
CA LEU A 7 -5.28 -1.85 6.69
C LEU A 7 -6.68 -1.85 6.06
N TRP A 8 -6.81 -2.25 4.80
CA TRP A 8 -8.12 -2.43 4.16
C TRP A 8 -9.01 -3.38 4.96
N ALA A 9 -8.48 -4.52 5.39
CA ALA A 9 -9.25 -5.48 6.18
C ALA A 9 -9.75 -4.88 7.50
N ASP A 10 -8.90 -4.13 8.21
CA ASP A 10 -9.25 -3.48 9.46
C ASP A 10 -10.29 -2.35 9.28
N VAL A 11 -10.12 -1.51 8.25
CA VAL A 11 -11.09 -0.44 7.92
C VAL A 11 -12.43 -1.02 7.51
N LEU A 12 -12.46 -2.10 6.73
CA LEU A 12 -13.70 -2.77 6.35
C LEU A 12 -14.39 -3.42 7.56
N ALA A 13 -13.63 -4.02 8.48
CA ALA A 13 -14.17 -4.52 9.74
C ALA A 13 -14.78 -3.39 10.59
N TRP A 14 -14.10 -2.24 10.65
CA TRP A 14 -14.63 -1.05 11.32
C TRP A 14 -15.89 -0.51 10.65
N GLN A 15 -15.94 -0.48 9.31
CA GLN A 15 -17.13 -0.06 8.56
C GLN A 15 -18.33 -0.96 8.88
N ILE A 16 -18.13 -2.28 9.01
CA ILE A 16 -19.17 -3.22 9.43
C ILE A 16 -19.63 -2.92 10.86
N LEU A 17 -18.70 -2.69 11.80
CA LEU A 17 -19.04 -2.31 13.17
C LEU A 17 -19.83 -0.99 13.21
N HIS A 18 -19.40 0.00 12.45
CA HIS A 18 -20.09 1.28 12.32
C HIS A 18 -21.51 1.10 11.79
N PHE A 19 -21.68 0.29 10.75
CA PHE A 19 -22.99 -0.06 10.20
C PHE A 19 -23.90 -0.72 11.25
N ILE A 20 -23.38 -1.66 12.04
CA ILE A 20 -24.15 -2.35 13.09
C ILE A 20 -24.55 -1.40 14.23
N THR A 21 -23.66 -0.48 14.61
CA THR A 21 -23.82 0.35 15.82
C THR A 21 -24.55 1.67 15.55
N LYS A 22 -24.31 2.31 14.40
CA LYS A 22 -24.93 3.58 14.01
C LYS A 22 -26.04 3.42 12.97
N GLY A 23 -26.19 2.23 12.39
CA GLY A 23 -27.11 1.94 11.30
C GLY A 23 -26.49 2.24 9.93
N PRO A 24 -27.21 1.94 8.84
CA PRO A 24 -26.75 2.24 7.49
C PRO A 24 -26.59 3.76 7.30
N ASN A 25 -25.40 4.17 6.85
CA ASN A 25 -25.26 5.49 6.24
C ASN A 25 -26.17 5.56 5.01
N TYR A 26 -26.76 6.72 4.75
CA TYR A 26 -27.63 6.94 3.60
C TYR A 26 -26.85 6.66 2.31
N LEU A 27 -27.20 5.57 1.62
CA LEU A 27 -26.58 5.23 0.35
C LEU A 27 -26.90 6.33 -0.67
N PRO A 28 -25.90 6.88 -1.37
CA PRO A 28 -26.15 7.84 -2.43
C PRO A 28 -27.08 7.25 -3.49
N PRO A 29 -27.88 8.08 -4.18
CA PRO A 29 -28.63 7.66 -5.36
C PRO A 29 -27.70 7.00 -6.39
N LYS A 30 -28.25 6.03 -7.14
CA LYS A 30 -27.50 5.25 -8.14
C LYS A 30 -26.73 6.14 -9.10
N GLU A 31 -27.35 7.22 -9.56
CA GLU A 31 -26.76 8.17 -10.52
C GLU A 31 -25.48 8.79 -9.95
N LYS A 32 -25.49 9.17 -8.66
CA LYS A 32 -24.31 9.71 -7.97
C LYS A 32 -23.21 8.67 -7.81
N MET A 33 -23.56 7.43 -7.48
CA MET A 33 -22.58 6.34 -7.39
C MET A 33 -21.92 6.06 -8.75
N VAL A 34 -22.71 6.05 -9.83
CA VAL A 34 -22.18 5.84 -11.19
C VAL A 34 -21.25 6.99 -11.60
N GLU A 35 -21.61 8.24 -11.31
CA GLU A 35 -20.75 9.39 -11.59
C GLU A 35 -19.43 9.31 -10.82
N TRP A 36 -19.49 8.96 -9.53
CA TRP A 36 -18.31 8.78 -8.69
C TRP A 36 -17.41 7.64 -9.18
N LEU A 37 -17.98 6.48 -9.52
CA LEU A 37 -17.24 5.34 -10.08
C LEU A 37 -16.55 5.71 -11.41
N ARG A 38 -17.22 6.46 -12.30
CA ARG A 38 -16.61 6.93 -13.55
C ARG A 38 -15.39 7.78 -13.30
N LYS A 39 -15.46 8.75 -12.37
CA LYS A 39 -14.33 9.62 -12.03
C LYS A 39 -13.15 8.82 -11.48
N ARG A 40 -13.40 7.79 -10.66
CA ARG A 40 -12.35 6.90 -10.15
C ARG A 40 -11.70 6.06 -11.25
N ILE A 41 -12.51 5.42 -12.09
CA ILE A 41 -11.99 4.62 -13.23
C ILE A 41 -11.20 5.50 -14.19
N GLU A 42 -11.68 6.71 -14.50
CA GLU A 42 -10.94 7.68 -15.33
C GLU A 42 -9.57 7.98 -14.73
N TYR A 43 -9.49 8.21 -13.41
CA TYR A 43 -8.22 8.39 -12.72
C TYR A 43 -7.31 7.15 -12.82
N GLU A 44 -7.86 5.95 -12.57
CA GLU A 44 -7.11 4.68 -12.68
C GLU A 44 -6.55 4.45 -14.09
N MET A 45 -7.28 4.85 -15.13
CA MET A 45 -6.86 4.75 -16.52
C MET A 45 -5.66 5.67 -16.85
N HIS A 46 -5.36 6.67 -16.02
CA HIS A 46 -4.17 7.50 -16.16
C HIS A 46 -2.93 6.91 -15.50
N LEU A 47 -3.08 5.89 -14.64
CA LEU A 47 -1.97 5.21 -13.97
C LEU A 47 -1.57 3.96 -14.77
N PRO A 48 -0.34 3.87 -15.32
CA PRO A 48 0.06 2.79 -16.23
C PRO A 48 -0.19 1.38 -15.66
N LYS A 49 0.23 1.15 -14.41
CA LYS A 49 0.08 -0.14 -13.75
C LYS A 49 -1.39 -0.51 -13.51
N MET A 50 -2.22 0.44 -13.09
CA MET A 50 -3.66 0.22 -12.90
C MET A 50 -4.38 0.01 -14.23
N ARG A 51 -4.10 0.84 -15.23
CA ARG A 51 -4.64 0.68 -16.58
C ARG A 51 -4.33 -0.70 -17.16
N SER A 52 -3.13 -1.23 -16.93
CA SER A 52 -2.78 -2.58 -17.39
C SER A 52 -3.67 -3.69 -16.79
N LYS A 53 -4.28 -3.47 -15.63
CA LYS A 53 -5.22 -4.40 -15.00
C LYS A 53 -6.65 -4.28 -15.54
N ILE A 54 -7.01 -3.13 -16.08
CA ILE A 54 -8.38 -2.78 -16.51
C ILE A 54 -8.53 -2.92 -18.03
N ASP A 55 -7.55 -2.44 -18.80
CA ASP A 55 -7.54 -2.38 -20.26
C ASP A 55 -6.65 -3.49 -20.82
N SER A 56 -7.27 -4.60 -21.22
CA SER A 56 -6.59 -5.76 -21.77
C SER A 56 -5.83 -5.45 -23.08
N ASN A 57 -6.30 -4.48 -23.87
CA ASN A 57 -5.62 -4.06 -25.09
C ASN A 57 -4.35 -3.28 -24.75
N TYR A 58 -4.41 -2.38 -23.77
CA TYR A 58 -3.23 -1.68 -23.27
C TYR A 58 -2.19 -2.65 -22.70
N ARG A 59 -2.64 -3.62 -21.89
CA ARG A 59 -1.76 -4.68 -21.36
C ARG A 59 -1.10 -5.48 -22.48
N ALA A 60 -1.88 -5.91 -23.48
CA ALA A 60 -1.34 -6.65 -24.63
C ALA A 60 -0.33 -5.82 -25.42
N ALA A 61 -0.60 -4.52 -25.61
CA ALA A 61 0.32 -3.61 -26.27
C ALA A 61 1.66 -3.49 -25.53
N ILE A 62 1.64 -3.38 -24.20
CA ILE A 62 2.87 -3.39 -23.38
C ILE A 62 3.61 -4.71 -23.51
N LEU A 63 2.92 -5.85 -23.34
CA LEU A 63 3.55 -7.18 -23.42
C LEU A 63 4.19 -7.44 -24.80
N ASN A 64 3.60 -6.89 -25.87
CA ASN A 64 4.18 -6.99 -27.22
C ASN A 64 5.54 -6.28 -27.36
N LEU A 65 5.88 -5.33 -26.47
CA LEU A 65 7.19 -4.68 -26.45
C LEU A 65 8.30 -5.62 -25.95
N GLY A 66 7.99 -6.54 -25.04
CA GLY A 66 8.94 -7.48 -24.43
C GLY A 66 9.18 -8.78 -25.19
N GLY A 67 8.37 -9.07 -26.21
CA GLY A 67 8.42 -10.33 -26.96
C GLY A 67 7.65 -11.48 -26.28
N LYS A 68 7.76 -12.69 -26.86
CA LYS A 68 7.02 -13.87 -26.36
C LYS A 68 7.55 -14.26 -24.97
N ASN A 69 6.65 -14.30 -24.00
CA ASN A 69 6.85 -14.67 -22.59
C ASN A 69 7.44 -13.60 -21.66
N ALA A 70 7.63 -12.37 -22.13
CA ALA A 70 7.96 -11.28 -21.22
C ALA A 70 6.79 -11.00 -20.27
N THR A 71 7.08 -10.89 -18.98
CA THR A 71 6.13 -10.39 -17.98
C THR A 71 6.08 -8.87 -18.05
N PHE A 72 5.12 -8.26 -17.36
CA PHE A 72 5.03 -6.81 -17.30
C PHE A 72 6.27 -6.22 -16.62
N GLU A 73 6.75 -6.92 -15.60
CA GLU A 73 7.94 -6.59 -14.81
C GLU A 73 9.23 -6.74 -15.64
N ASP A 74 9.30 -7.68 -16.58
CA ASP A 74 10.48 -7.87 -17.46
C ASP A 74 10.66 -6.73 -18.49
N ILE A 75 9.59 -5.97 -18.75
CA ILE A 75 9.55 -4.95 -19.83
C ILE A 75 9.89 -3.57 -19.29
N VAL A 76 9.69 -3.36 -17.99
CA VAL A 76 9.82 -2.07 -17.32
C VAL A 76 11.15 -2.07 -16.59
N TYR A 77 11.94 -0.99 -16.73
CA TYR A 77 13.17 -0.86 -15.97
C TYR A 77 12.87 -0.77 -14.47
N GLU A 78 13.77 -1.26 -13.63
CA GLU A 78 13.59 -1.31 -12.17
C GLU A 78 13.22 0.06 -11.56
N GLU A 79 13.84 1.16 -12.04
CA GLU A 79 13.51 2.53 -11.62
C GLU A 79 12.10 2.97 -12.04
N GLU A 80 11.67 2.62 -13.25
CA GLU A 80 10.32 2.93 -13.75
C GLU A 80 9.26 2.08 -13.06
N LEU A 81 9.58 0.82 -12.75
CA LEU A 81 8.71 -0.09 -12.02
C LEU A 81 8.47 0.41 -10.59
N SER A 82 9.54 0.87 -9.93
CA SER A 82 9.46 1.51 -8.61
C SER A 82 8.57 2.76 -8.63
N TRP A 83 8.66 3.59 -9.68
CA TRP A 83 7.79 4.75 -9.83
C TRP A 83 6.31 4.36 -10.05
N TRP A 84 6.03 3.36 -10.89
CA TRP A 84 4.68 2.85 -11.11
C TRP A 84 4.08 2.20 -9.87
N GLU A 85 4.90 1.52 -9.07
CA GLU A 85 4.52 0.97 -7.77
C GLU A 85 4.20 2.05 -6.75
N HIS A 86 5.01 3.10 -6.72
CA HIS A 86 4.76 4.24 -5.87
C HIS A 86 3.44 4.96 -6.22
N GLU A 87 3.15 5.17 -7.50
CA GLU A 87 1.86 5.74 -7.93
C GLU A 87 0.67 4.84 -7.60
N GLU A 88 0.83 3.53 -7.76
CA GLU A 88 -0.18 2.53 -7.36
C GLU A 88 -0.45 2.59 -5.84
N SER A 89 0.59 2.61 -5.02
CA SER A 89 0.46 2.72 -3.56
C SER A 89 -0.19 4.05 -3.16
N ILE A 90 0.18 5.18 -3.79
CA ILE A 90 -0.51 6.47 -3.58
C ILE A 90 -2.01 6.35 -3.86
N PHE A 91 -2.39 5.73 -4.97
CA PHE A 91 -3.78 5.54 -5.33
C PHE A 91 -4.53 4.67 -4.31
N HIS A 92 -3.95 3.54 -3.89
CA HIS A 92 -4.57 2.67 -2.87
C HIS A 92 -4.78 3.40 -1.54
N PHE A 93 -3.78 4.13 -1.04
CA PHE A 93 -3.91 4.87 0.22
C PHE A 93 -4.90 6.03 0.13
N ARG A 94 -4.99 6.70 -1.03
CA ARG A 94 -6.03 7.71 -1.30
C ARG A 94 -7.43 7.12 -1.29
N ALA A 95 -7.62 5.98 -1.93
CA ALA A 95 -8.90 5.26 -1.92
C ALA A 95 -9.26 4.79 -0.51
N LEU A 96 -8.29 4.30 0.26
CA LEU A 96 -8.45 3.89 1.66
C LEU A 96 -8.83 5.08 2.55
N ALA A 97 -8.23 6.25 2.34
CA ALA A 97 -8.54 7.47 3.09
C ALA A 97 -10.01 7.87 2.96
N ASP A 98 -10.57 7.83 1.75
CA ASP A 98 -12.01 8.05 1.54
C ASP A 98 -12.85 7.04 2.34
N THR A 99 -12.50 5.74 2.28
CA THR A 99 -13.23 4.71 3.03
C THR A 99 -13.10 4.87 4.54
N MET A 100 -11.93 5.26 5.05
CA MET A 100 -11.73 5.60 6.46
C MET A 100 -12.65 6.76 6.89
N ASN A 101 -12.75 7.80 6.07
CA ASN A 101 -13.64 8.94 6.33
C ASN A 101 -15.12 8.55 6.31
N GLU A 102 -15.54 7.73 5.33
CA GLU A 102 -16.91 7.22 5.23
C GLU A 102 -17.30 6.32 6.41
N ALA A 103 -16.33 5.58 6.96
CA ALA A 103 -16.53 4.67 8.08
C ALA A 103 -16.35 5.33 9.46
N ASP A 104 -16.02 6.63 9.53
CA ASP A 104 -15.65 7.33 10.76
C ASP A 104 -14.55 6.55 11.52
N TYR A 105 -13.53 6.13 10.76
CA TYR A 105 -12.38 5.39 11.28
C TYR A 105 -11.53 6.33 12.17
N PRO A 106 -11.00 5.86 13.32
CA PRO A 106 -10.34 6.72 14.30
C PRO A 106 -8.99 7.31 13.83
N VAL A 107 -8.47 6.88 12.68
CA VAL A 107 -7.24 7.37 12.10
C VAL A 107 -7.55 8.13 10.82
N ASP A 108 -7.12 9.39 10.76
CA ASP A 108 -7.17 10.22 9.56
C ASP A 108 -5.82 10.17 8.83
N ILE A 109 -5.82 9.66 7.60
CA ILE A 109 -4.65 9.67 6.70
C ILE A 109 -4.80 10.66 5.54
N GLY A 110 -5.88 11.44 5.52
CA GLY A 110 -6.21 12.45 4.53
C GLY A 110 -7.47 12.11 3.74
N SER A 111 -7.39 12.32 2.42
CA SER A 111 -8.52 12.16 1.48
C SER A 111 -8.02 11.58 0.16
N PHE A 112 -8.94 11.19 -0.72
CA PHE A 112 -8.57 10.74 -2.06
C PHE A 112 -7.79 11.77 -2.86
N HIS A 113 -8.04 13.06 -2.67
CA HIS A 113 -7.31 14.09 -3.41
C HIS A 113 -5.92 14.35 -2.83
N LYS A 114 -5.76 14.19 -1.52
CA LYS A 114 -4.52 14.52 -0.82
C LYS A 114 -4.41 13.76 0.49
N LEU A 115 -3.29 13.05 0.63
CA LEU A 115 -2.89 12.42 1.87
C LEU A 115 -2.27 13.45 2.82
N ASN A 116 -2.41 13.21 4.11
CA ASN A 116 -1.72 13.98 5.13
C ASN A 116 -0.35 13.34 5.46
N HIS A 117 0.39 13.92 6.40
CA HIS A 117 1.71 13.39 6.79
C HIS A 117 1.67 11.92 7.22
N LEU A 118 0.59 11.47 7.87
CA LEU A 118 0.45 10.07 8.28
C LEU A 118 0.23 9.15 7.08
N GLY A 119 -0.59 9.56 6.11
CA GLY A 119 -0.78 8.82 4.85
C GLY A 119 0.51 8.68 4.03
N GLU A 120 1.32 9.74 3.94
CA GLU A 120 2.63 9.69 3.28
C GLU A 120 3.58 8.71 3.98
N ARG A 121 3.51 8.60 5.32
CA ARG A 121 4.29 7.60 6.07
C ARG A 121 3.84 6.17 5.81
N TYR A 122 2.54 5.94 5.62
CA TYR A 122 2.03 4.62 5.24
C TYR A 122 2.54 4.20 3.85
N ILE A 123 2.56 5.11 2.88
CA ILE A 123 3.16 4.85 1.56
C ILE A 123 4.63 4.50 1.71
N HIS A 124 5.38 5.32 2.45
CA HIS A 124 6.81 5.07 2.67
C HIS A 124 7.05 3.70 3.29
N PHE A 125 6.26 3.32 4.30
CA PHE A 125 6.37 2.01 4.95
C PHE A 125 6.04 0.87 3.98
N ASP A 126 4.93 0.96 3.24
CA ASP A 126 4.52 -0.07 2.26
C ASP A 126 5.56 -0.25 1.14
N MET A 127 6.17 0.86 0.69
CA MET A 127 7.25 0.81 -0.29
C MET A 127 8.54 0.22 0.28
N HIS A 128 8.91 0.55 1.52
CA HIS A 128 10.12 0.01 2.14
C HIS A 128 10.01 -1.48 2.42
N ASP A 129 8.88 -1.96 2.95
CA ASP A 129 8.69 -3.39 3.25
C ASP A 129 8.77 -4.27 1.99
N ARG A 130 8.40 -3.72 0.82
CA ARG A 130 8.44 -4.43 -0.46
C ARG A 130 9.83 -4.50 -1.09
N HIS A 131 10.73 -3.55 -0.84
CA HIS A 131 11.99 -3.42 -1.58
C HIS A 131 13.26 -3.48 -0.73
N TYR A 132 13.18 -3.40 0.60
CA TYR A 132 14.36 -3.22 1.46
C TYR A 132 14.89 -4.50 2.13
N TYR A 133 14.76 -5.68 1.50
CA TYR A 133 15.47 -6.89 1.98
C TYR A 133 16.88 -6.95 1.38
N HIS A 134 17.85 -6.30 2.04
CA HIS A 134 19.26 -6.48 1.69
C HIS A 134 19.74 -7.87 2.13
N LYS A 135 19.94 -8.75 1.14
CA LYS A 135 20.44 -10.13 1.27
C LYS A 135 21.92 -10.23 1.71
N HIS A 136 22.46 -9.26 2.45
CA HIS A 136 23.92 -9.07 2.58
C HIS A 136 24.51 -9.18 3.98
N SER A 137 23.70 -9.45 5.01
CA SER A 137 24.28 -9.93 6.26
C SER A 137 24.62 -11.41 6.12
N LYS A 138 25.89 -11.78 6.33
CA LYS A 138 26.30 -13.18 6.46
C LYS A 138 25.86 -13.79 7.80
N ASP A 139 25.44 -12.95 8.73
CA ASP A 139 25.15 -13.31 10.12
C ASP A 139 23.64 -13.28 10.44
N ALA A 140 22.80 -12.68 9.57
CA ALA A 140 21.35 -12.70 9.69
C ALA A 140 20.79 -14.09 9.35
N LEU A 141 20.31 -14.80 10.37
CA LEU A 141 19.70 -16.12 10.24
C LEU A 141 18.23 -16.04 9.84
N THR A 142 17.57 -14.90 10.10
CA THR A 142 16.15 -14.68 9.85
C THR A 142 15.87 -13.26 9.36
N PHE A 143 14.68 -13.04 8.80
CA PHE A 143 14.21 -11.70 8.40
C PHE A 143 14.01 -10.73 9.58
N ARG A 144 14.11 -11.22 10.83
CA ARG A 144 14.01 -10.43 12.07
C ARG A 144 15.38 -9.96 12.55
N ASP A 145 16.44 -10.56 12.02
CA ASP A 145 17.83 -10.19 12.27
C ASP A 145 18.21 -9.06 11.33
N LEU A 146 17.58 -7.91 11.55
CA LEU A 146 17.98 -6.69 10.89
C LEU A 146 19.32 -6.28 11.50
N ASP A 147 20.40 -6.57 10.76
CA ASP A 147 21.78 -6.25 11.14
C ASP A 147 21.86 -4.85 11.74
N GLU A 148 22.70 -4.68 12.76
CA GLU A 148 22.86 -3.50 13.63
C GLU A 148 23.13 -2.14 12.94
N LYS A 149 23.06 -2.07 11.61
CA LYS A 149 23.44 -0.90 10.82
C LYS A 149 22.23 -0.38 10.09
N ASP A 150 21.51 0.43 10.86
CA ASP A 150 20.54 1.44 10.42
C ASP A 150 19.08 0.99 10.31
N LEU A 151 18.40 0.92 11.46
CA LEU A 151 16.94 0.84 11.57
C LEU A 151 16.25 2.21 11.45
N SER A 152 16.96 3.29 11.09
CA SER A 152 16.34 4.64 11.06
C SER A 152 15.19 4.73 10.06
N HIS A 153 15.17 3.85 9.05
CA HIS A 153 14.09 3.74 8.07
C HIS A 153 12.83 3.05 8.63
N ILE A 154 12.95 2.28 9.72
CA ILE A 154 11.82 1.62 10.39
C ILE A 154 11.42 2.44 11.61
N SER A 155 10.28 3.12 11.50
CA SER A 155 9.71 3.89 12.62
C SER A 155 8.22 3.62 12.76
N SER A 156 7.72 3.69 14.00
CA SER A 156 6.30 3.59 14.30
C SER A 156 5.53 4.64 13.49
N ILE A 157 4.58 4.21 12.68
CA ILE A 157 3.77 5.08 11.80
C ILE A 157 3.05 6.17 12.60
N PHE A 158 2.62 5.86 13.83
CA PHE A 158 1.90 6.81 14.69
C PHE A 158 2.82 7.76 15.44
N THR A 159 3.94 7.27 15.99
CA THR A 159 4.75 8.08 16.93
C THR A 159 6.02 8.64 16.31
N GLY A 160 6.45 8.11 15.16
CA GLY A 160 7.77 8.47 14.60
C GLY A 160 8.93 7.80 15.32
N THR A 161 8.66 7.06 16.39
CA THR A 161 9.69 6.44 17.21
C THR A 161 10.40 5.36 16.39
N PRO A 162 11.73 5.40 16.27
CA PRO A 162 12.50 4.40 15.54
C PRO A 162 12.39 3.03 16.20
N ALA A 163 12.49 1.98 15.41
CA ALA A 163 12.59 0.61 15.90
C ALA A 163 13.89 0.43 16.69
N ILE A 164 13.82 -0.39 17.74
CA ILE A 164 14.99 -0.76 18.55
C ILE A 164 15.43 -2.15 18.09
N PRO A 165 16.73 -2.36 17.78
CA PRO A 165 17.21 -3.67 17.39
C PRO A 165 17.11 -4.65 18.56
N PHE A 166 16.99 -5.94 18.24
CA PHE A 166 17.12 -6.98 19.27
C PHE A 166 18.53 -6.97 19.85
N ARG A 167 18.65 -7.37 21.13
CA ARG A 167 19.95 -7.44 21.82
C ARG A 167 20.83 -8.59 21.32
N ARG A 168 20.23 -9.57 20.64
CA ARG A 168 20.83 -10.80 20.09
C ARG A 168 20.03 -11.23 18.86
N PRO A 169 20.58 -12.09 17.99
CA PRO A 169 19.82 -12.70 16.90
C PRO A 169 18.52 -13.34 17.42
N TRP A 170 17.46 -13.23 16.65
CA TRP A 170 16.11 -13.70 16.95
C TRP A 170 16.07 -15.15 17.45
N MET A 171 16.88 -16.01 16.83
CA MET A 171 16.96 -17.43 17.19
C MET A 171 17.74 -17.72 18.48
N GLU A 172 18.40 -16.73 19.08
CA GLU A 172 19.18 -16.82 20.32
C GLU A 172 18.51 -16.08 21.49
N ILE A 173 17.27 -15.61 21.31
CA ILE A 173 16.46 -15.00 22.36
C ILE A 173 15.82 -16.12 23.19
N ASP A 174 16.52 -16.57 24.23
CA ASP A 174 16.05 -17.62 25.15
C ASP A 174 15.25 -17.08 26.36
N ASP A 175 15.28 -15.77 26.60
CA ASP A 175 14.64 -15.12 27.74
C ASP A 175 13.47 -14.22 27.28
N PHE A 176 12.24 -14.61 27.63
CA PHE A 176 11.05 -13.74 27.64
C PHE A 176 10.67 -13.38 29.08
#